data_AF-A0A9E1Q469-F1
#
_entry.id   AF-A0A9E1Q469-F1
#
_cell.length_a   1.000
_cell.length_b   1.000
_cell.length_c   1.000
_cell.angle_alpha   90.00
_cell.angle_beta   90.00
_cell.angle_gamma   90.00
#
_symmetry.space_group_name_H-M   'P 1'
#
loop_
_entity.id
_entity.type
_entity.pdbx_description
1 polymer ?
#
loop_
_entity_poly.entity_id
_entity_poly.type
_entity_poly.pdbx_seq_one_letter_code
_entity_poly.pdbx_strand_id
1 'polypeptide(L)'
;PPAWPEKEDLGTSLAWNSKGPLWYRGYFEKHAEKYGPKPSPEELQAILDTHKAKAIIVGHTVTGNVGYLDGNKQLIGIDVHWDTLGEGEGLLITEGTLRRLTMDGSSKELLDIPTGK
;
A
#
# COMPACT_ATOMS: atom_id res chain seq x y z
N PRO A 1 12.74 11.45 -2.60
CA PRO A 1 12.65 11.00 -1.20
C PRO A 1 13.54 11.90 -0.35
N PRO A 2 13.23 12.08 0.93
CA PRO A 2 14.13 12.76 1.86
C PRO A 2 15.48 12.03 1.94
N ALA A 3 16.56 12.78 2.13
CA ALA A 3 17.89 12.22 2.35
C ALA A 3 17.95 11.43 3.68
N TRP A 4 19.03 10.67 3.89
CA TRP A 4 19.25 10.04 5.19
C TRP A 4 19.20 11.09 6.31
N PRO A 5 18.46 10.81 7.37
CA PRO A 5 18.24 11.82 8.40
C PRO A 5 19.49 12.23 9.17
N GLU A 6 19.50 13.47 9.62
CA GLU A 6 20.40 13.94 10.66
C GLU A 6 19.97 13.40 12.03
N LYS A 7 20.95 13.10 12.90
CA LYS A 7 20.75 12.33 14.15
C LYS A 7 19.89 13.02 15.21
N GLU A 8 19.53 14.29 15.04
CA GLU A 8 18.99 15.13 16.11
C GLU A 8 17.54 14.82 16.47
N ASP A 9 16.76 14.28 15.53
CA ASP A 9 15.41 13.74 15.78
C ASP A 9 15.22 12.41 15.06
N LEU A 10 15.76 11.32 15.64
CA LEU A 10 15.74 9.97 15.06
C LEU A 10 14.32 9.46 14.76
N GLY A 11 13.31 9.85 15.53
CA GLY A 11 11.94 9.36 15.35
C GLY A 11 11.32 9.89 14.06
N THR A 12 11.29 11.22 13.91
CA THR A 12 10.84 11.89 12.68
C THR A 12 11.68 11.43 11.49
N SER A 13 12.98 11.42 11.69
CA SER A 13 13.97 10.97 10.72
C SER A 13 13.73 9.58 10.13
N LEU A 14 13.45 8.58 10.98
CA LEU A 14 13.15 7.22 10.54
C LEU A 14 11.78 7.14 9.87
N ALA A 15 10.78 7.88 10.36
CA ALA A 15 9.45 7.91 9.79
C ALA A 15 9.43 8.47 8.35
N TRP A 16 10.23 9.53 8.11
CA TRP A 16 10.30 10.27 6.85
C TRP A 16 11.37 9.76 5.87
N ASN A 17 12.22 8.82 6.27
CA ASN A 17 13.21 8.20 5.38
C ASN A 17 12.53 7.50 4.18
N SER A 18 13.24 7.33 3.05
CA SER A 18 12.71 6.62 1.87
C SER A 18 12.24 5.18 2.14
N LYS A 19 12.82 4.52 3.15
CA LYS A 19 12.42 3.19 3.63
C LYS A 19 11.50 3.25 4.85
N GLY A 20 11.17 4.45 5.32
CA GLY A 20 10.26 4.69 6.43
C GLY A 20 8.80 4.55 6.02
N PRO A 21 7.89 4.36 6.99
CA PRO A 21 6.48 4.06 6.74
C PRO A 21 5.74 5.12 5.91
N LEU A 22 6.21 6.37 5.88
CA LEU A 22 5.56 7.47 5.13
C LEU A 22 6.01 7.57 3.66
N TRP A 23 7.11 6.91 3.28
CA TRP A 23 7.68 6.97 1.93
C TRP A 23 7.97 5.61 1.32
N TYR A 24 7.87 4.54 2.10
CA TYR A 24 8.13 3.19 1.64
C TYR A 24 7.19 2.80 0.51
N ARG A 25 7.78 2.41 -0.63
CA ARG A 25 7.07 1.94 -1.83
C ARG A 25 7.53 0.53 -2.24
N GLY A 26 8.26 -0.17 -1.39
CA GLY A 26 8.87 -1.46 -1.74
C GLY A 26 7.87 -2.58 -2.04
N TYR A 27 6.60 -2.44 -1.62
CA TYR A 27 5.52 -3.35 -2.07
C TYR A 27 5.30 -3.33 -3.58
N PHE A 28 5.78 -2.28 -4.26
CA PHE A 28 5.72 -2.13 -5.71
C PHE A 28 7.09 -2.42 -6.32
N GLU A 29 7.28 -3.55 -7.00
CA GLU A 29 8.59 -4.01 -7.49
C GLU A 29 9.33 -2.95 -8.34
N LYS A 30 8.60 -2.16 -9.14
CA LYS A 30 9.15 -1.04 -9.91
C LYS A 30 9.84 0.05 -9.07
N HIS A 31 9.66 0.04 -7.75
CA HIS A 31 10.21 0.99 -6.80
C HIS A 31 11.26 0.38 -5.87
N ALA A 32 11.56 -0.92 -6.02
CA ALA A 32 12.43 -1.68 -5.13
C ALA A 32 13.83 -1.06 -4.98
N GLU A 33 14.43 -0.64 -6.09
CA GLU A 33 15.79 -0.07 -6.12
C GLU A 33 15.92 1.19 -5.23
N LYS A 34 14.88 2.03 -5.21
CA LYS A 34 14.92 3.35 -4.57
C LYS A 34 14.32 3.38 -3.16
N TYR A 35 13.30 2.56 -2.91
CA TYR A 35 12.52 2.59 -1.67
C TYR A 35 12.68 1.33 -0.82
N GLY A 36 13.55 0.41 -1.25
CA GLY A 36 13.75 -0.90 -0.60
C GLY A 36 12.92 -1.99 -1.28
N PRO A 37 13.37 -3.26 -1.23
CA PRO A 37 12.70 -4.36 -1.89
C PRO A 37 11.38 -4.72 -1.21
N LYS A 38 10.50 -5.39 -1.95
CA LYS A 38 9.31 -6.05 -1.38
C LYS A 38 9.76 -7.06 -0.32
N PRO A 39 9.11 -7.12 0.86
CA PRO A 39 9.47 -8.11 1.88
C PRO A 39 9.22 -9.52 1.33
N SER A 40 10.02 -10.50 1.76
CA SER A 40 9.74 -11.91 1.49
C SER A 40 8.39 -12.34 2.10
N PRO A 41 7.81 -13.48 1.70
CA PRO A 41 6.61 -14.01 2.35
C PRO A 41 6.76 -14.18 3.87
N GLU A 42 7.93 -14.62 4.33
CA GLU A 42 8.25 -14.81 5.76
C GLU A 42 8.36 -13.46 6.48
N GLU A 43 9.03 -12.47 5.88
CA GLU A 43 9.12 -11.13 6.43
C GLU A 43 7.76 -10.44 6.48
N LEU A 44 6.95 -10.61 5.44
CA LEU A 44 5.58 -10.10 5.38
C LEU A 44 4.72 -10.70 6.50
N GLN A 45 4.82 -12.01 6.72
CA GLN A 45 4.10 -12.68 7.81
C GLN A 45 4.58 -12.17 9.18
N ALA A 46 5.89 -12.01 9.37
CA ALA A 46 6.45 -11.46 10.61
C ALA A 46 5.95 -10.02 10.89
N ILE A 47 5.82 -9.18 9.86
CA ILE A 47 5.24 -7.84 9.97
C ILE A 47 3.78 -7.94 10.44
N LEU A 48 2.97 -8.77 9.78
CA LEU A 48 1.56 -8.95 10.14
C LEU A 48 1.39 -9.45 11.58
N ASP A 49 2.19 -10.45 11.99
CA ASP A 49 2.15 -11.03 13.33
C ASP A 49 2.53 -10.00 14.40
N THR A 50 3.59 -9.23 14.15
CA THR A 50 4.04 -8.14 15.04
C THR A 50 2.92 -7.13 15.30
N HIS A 51 2.16 -6.79 14.25
CA HIS A 51 1.07 -5.83 14.33
C HIS A 51 -0.29 -6.45 14.65
N LYS A 52 -0.37 -7.78 14.83
CA LYS A 52 -1.62 -8.54 14.99
C LYS A 52 -2.65 -8.21 13.88
N ALA A 53 -2.15 -8.00 12.67
CA ALA A 53 -2.93 -7.56 11.52
C ALA A 53 -3.22 -8.73 10.56
N LYS A 54 -4.28 -8.61 9.76
CA LYS A 54 -4.64 -9.60 8.73
C LYS A 54 -4.15 -9.23 7.33
N ALA A 55 -3.96 -7.94 7.08
CA ALA A 55 -3.54 -7.39 5.81
C ALA A 55 -2.85 -6.05 6.02
N ILE A 56 -2.04 -5.65 5.05
CA ILE A 56 -1.40 -4.35 4.92
C ILE A 56 -2.13 -3.60 3.81
N ILE A 57 -2.67 -2.43 4.15
CA ILE A 57 -3.39 -1.54 3.24
C ILE A 57 -2.51 -0.32 3.01
N VAL A 58 -2.13 -0.05 1.77
CA VAL A 58 -1.14 0.99 1.43
C VAL A 58 -1.65 1.92 0.34
N GLY A 59 -1.36 3.20 0.53
CA GLY A 59 -1.48 4.22 -0.50
C GLY A 59 -0.11 4.62 -1.06
N HIS A 60 0.06 5.91 -1.35
CA HIS A 60 1.30 6.60 -1.75
C HIS A 60 1.80 6.25 -3.16
N THR A 61 1.60 5.02 -3.63
CA THR A 61 1.84 4.62 -5.02
C THR A 61 0.52 4.40 -5.72
N VAL A 62 0.20 5.26 -6.68
CA VAL A 62 -1.04 5.18 -7.45
C VAL A 62 -1.11 3.87 -8.23
N THR A 63 -2.20 3.14 -8.02
CA THR A 63 -2.48 1.82 -8.62
C THR A 63 -3.58 1.84 -9.68
N GLY A 64 -4.27 2.98 -9.84
CA GLY A 64 -5.40 3.14 -10.75
C GLY A 64 -6.72 2.63 -10.15
N ASN A 65 -6.72 1.46 -9.53
CA ASN A 65 -7.88 0.90 -8.82
C ASN A 65 -7.50 0.35 -7.44
N VAL A 66 -8.50 0.13 -6.59
CA VAL A 66 -8.37 -0.60 -5.31
C VAL A 66 -8.29 -2.10 -5.57
N GLY A 67 -7.28 -2.77 -5.01
CA GLY A 67 -7.06 -4.19 -5.30
C GLY A 67 -5.89 -4.84 -4.58
N TYR A 68 -5.76 -6.15 -4.79
CA TYR A 68 -4.67 -6.96 -4.27
C TYR A 68 -3.39 -6.76 -5.08
N LEU A 69 -2.25 -6.66 -4.40
CA LEU A 69 -0.96 -6.54 -5.08
C LEU A 69 -0.43 -7.93 -5.46
N ASP A 70 -0.25 -8.18 -6.76
CA ASP A 70 0.15 -9.47 -7.34
C ASP A 70 -0.65 -10.67 -6.80
N GLY A 71 -1.97 -10.52 -6.67
CA GLY A 71 -2.89 -11.53 -6.16
C GLY A 71 -2.74 -11.85 -4.66
N ASN A 72 -1.83 -11.20 -3.94
CA ASN A 72 -1.63 -11.45 -2.53
C ASN A 72 -2.74 -10.80 -1.69
N LYS A 73 -3.59 -11.63 -1.08
CA LYS A 73 -4.74 -11.18 -0.26
C LYS A 73 -4.37 -10.42 1.00
N GLN A 74 -3.10 -10.44 1.40
CA GLN A 74 -2.59 -9.69 2.56
C GLN A 74 -2.02 -8.32 2.16
N LEU A 75 -1.93 -7.97 0.88
CA LEU A 75 -1.40 -6.69 0.40
C LEU A 75 -2.43 -5.99 -0.48
N ILE A 76 -2.89 -4.81 -0.06
CA ILE A 76 -3.97 -4.09 -0.74
C ILE A 76 -3.52 -2.67 -1.07
N GLY A 77 -3.54 -2.31 -2.35
CA GLY A 77 -3.35 -0.94 -2.84
C GLY A 77 -4.66 -0.16 -2.84
N ILE A 78 -4.64 1.08 -2.34
CA ILE A 78 -5.83 1.95 -2.28
C ILE A 78 -5.63 3.34 -2.88
N ASP A 79 -4.42 3.67 -3.38
CA ASP A 79 -4.17 4.98 -3.98
C ASP A 79 -4.62 4.98 -5.43
N VAL A 80 -5.70 5.70 -5.72
CA VAL A 80 -6.31 5.78 -7.05
C VAL A 80 -6.30 7.23 -7.53
N HIS A 81 -6.46 7.43 -8.83
CA HIS A 81 -6.73 8.76 -9.35
C HIS A 81 -8.06 9.29 -8.80
N TRP A 82 -8.08 10.54 -8.38
CA TRP A 82 -9.27 11.21 -7.81
C TRP A 82 -9.42 12.64 -8.31
N ASP A 83 -8.54 13.08 -9.20
CA ASP A 83 -8.51 14.40 -9.81
C ASP A 83 -9.59 14.57 -10.91
N THR A 84 -10.16 13.47 -11.40
CA THR A 84 -11.31 13.49 -12.31
C THR A 84 -12.58 13.03 -11.59
N LEU A 85 -13.69 13.76 -11.82
CA LEU A 85 -14.99 13.38 -11.29
C LEU A 85 -15.38 11.98 -11.76
N GLY A 86 -15.63 11.08 -10.82
CA GLY A 86 -16.07 9.71 -11.09
C GLY A 86 -14.97 8.64 -11.03
N GLU A 87 -13.69 9.03 -10.94
CA GLU A 87 -12.56 8.07 -10.91
C GLU A 87 -12.21 7.55 -9.51
N GLY A 88 -12.68 8.23 -8.46
CA GLY A 88 -12.43 7.85 -7.08
C GLY A 88 -12.95 6.45 -6.72
N GLU A 89 -12.20 5.77 -5.87
CA GLU A 89 -12.55 4.46 -5.32
C GLU A 89 -12.22 4.39 -3.84
N GLY A 90 -12.90 3.50 -3.14
CA GLY A 90 -12.67 3.24 -1.72
C GLY A 90 -12.60 1.75 -1.42
N LEU A 91 -11.92 1.40 -0.34
CA LEU A 91 -11.95 0.06 0.23
C LEU A 91 -13.02 0.02 1.34
N LEU A 92 -14.06 -0.78 1.13
CA LEU A 92 -15.08 -1.08 2.15
C LEU A 92 -14.71 -2.38 2.87
N ILE A 93 -14.68 -2.32 4.20
CA ILE A 93 -14.44 -3.49 5.07
C ILE A 93 -15.64 -3.66 5.99
N THR A 94 -16.42 -4.71 5.76
CA THR A 94 -17.65 -5.01 6.53
C THR A 94 -17.70 -6.49 6.86
N GLU A 95 -17.82 -6.83 8.14
CA GLU A 95 -17.96 -8.23 8.60
C GLU A 95 -16.88 -9.18 8.03
N GLY A 96 -15.65 -8.68 7.86
CA GLY A 96 -14.54 -9.44 7.29
C GLY A 96 -14.56 -9.59 5.77
N THR A 97 -15.53 -8.98 5.08
CA THR A 97 -15.58 -8.89 3.61
C THR A 97 -14.95 -7.60 3.13
N LEU A 98 -14.13 -7.69 2.08
CA LEU A 98 -13.49 -6.55 1.43
C LEU A 98 -14.13 -6.30 0.07
N ARG A 99 -14.51 -5.06 -0.20
CA ARG A 99 -15.13 -4.64 -1.47
C ARG A 99 -14.52 -3.32 -1.94
N ARG A 100 -14.45 -3.16 -3.25
CA ARG A 100 -14.12 -1.89 -3.92
C ARG A 100 -15.41 -1.09 -4.12
N LEU A 101 -15.47 0.10 -3.54
CA LEU A 101 -16.54 1.07 -3.78
C LEU A 101 -16.12 2.02 -4.89
N THR A 102 -17.03 2.30 -5.82
CA THR A 102 -16.84 3.30 -6.89
C THR A 102 -17.71 4.54 -6.64
N MET A 103 -17.37 5.68 -7.25
CA MET A 103 -18.12 6.94 -7.08
C MET A 103 -19.61 6.86 -7.46
N ASP A 104 -20.00 5.88 -8.27
CA ASP A 104 -21.41 5.59 -8.64
C ASP A 104 -22.19 4.84 -7.54
N GLY A 105 -21.56 4.54 -6.40
CA GLY A 105 -22.15 3.80 -5.28
C GLY A 105 -22.09 2.27 -5.44
N SER A 106 -21.53 1.75 -6.53
CA SER A 106 -21.40 0.31 -6.73
C SER A 106 -20.36 -0.30 -5.79
N SER A 107 -20.66 -1.48 -5.27
CA SER A 107 -19.72 -2.35 -4.56
C SER A 107 -19.28 -3.48 -5.48
N LYS A 108 -17.97 -3.59 -5.73
CA LYS A 108 -17.34 -4.53 -6.67
C LYS A 108 -16.25 -5.35 -5.97
N GLU A 109 -15.80 -6.42 -6.62
CA GLU A 109 -14.62 -7.16 -6.14
C GLU A 109 -13.35 -6.32 -6.28
N LEU A 110 -12.38 -6.61 -5.40
CA LEU A 110 -11.02 -6.08 -5.51
C LEU A 110 -10.37 -6.62 -6.78
N LEU A 111 -9.64 -5.78 -7.49
CA LEU A 111 -8.90 -6.20 -8.69
C LEU A 111 -7.55 -6.82 -8.30
N ASP A 112 -6.92 -7.49 -9.25
CA ASP A 112 -5.50 -7.86 -9.16
C ASP A 112 -4.64 -6.78 -9.81
N ILE A 113 -3.67 -6.27 -9.07
CA ILE A 113 -2.83 -5.12 -9.44
C ILE A 113 -1.39 -5.59 -9.57
N PRO A 114 -0.84 -5.63 -10.80
CA PRO A 114 0.57 -5.96 -11.02
C PRO A 114 1.50 -4.89 -10.44
N THR A 115 2.56 -5.31 -9.76
CA THR A 115 3.52 -4.39 -9.14
C THR A 115 4.80 -4.13 -9.94
N GLY A 116 5.08 -4.98 -10.95
CA GLY A 116 6.32 -4.96 -11.75
C GLY A 116 6.29 -4.13 -13.04
N LYS A 117 5.21 -3.37 -13.33
CA LYS A 117 5.09 -2.51 -14.52
C LYS A 117 5.01 -1.03 -14.19
#